data_AF-A0AAE0NJ76-F1
#
_entry.id   AF-A0AAE0NJ76-F1
#
_cell.length_a   1.000
_cell.length_b   1.000
_cell.length_c   1.000
_cell.angle_alpha   90.00
_cell.angle_beta   90.00
_cell.angle_gamma   90.00
#
_symmetry.space_group_name_H-M   'P 1'
#
loop_
_entity.id
_entity.type
_entity.pdbx_description
1 polymer ?
#
loop_
_entity_poly.entity_id
_entity_poly.type
_entity_poly.pdbx_seq_one_letter_code
_entity_poly.pdbx_strand_id
1 'polypeptide(L)'
;MASSNAVVYRLQGIPNFAKTFEDVVNLLRRDRKHLYDAYEPEIFSLATNIPHARGLAASKVATLMFNPRHPTIRRSPRTANAESILDTTLGPEQILKVVNGVRDGLVLDKDFLGLTPLNDAAEGGHEHDFIAISGIGSHPFGSWQAHGGDKRFMWLRDALPTTFPFTRVLLYGYKTELQNSKSFQRIPDIARTLITFIESLSRSSERQRPIVFIAHSLGGIVLQEALVQLTHTISHVKDLGYLLEKVVGAIFFGVPNQGMAIEHLLSLADRNPNHRLIEDIKPHSRYLDYLGPQFEQKLSGKIFLWGYETRESRIPVVSLLLIHQCSH
;
A
#
# COMPACT_ATOMS: atom_id res chain seq x y z
N MET A 1 -0.68 22.35 -21.33
CA MET A 1 -1.58 21.18 -21.50
C MET A 1 -1.70 20.53 -20.14
N ALA A 2 -2.90 20.49 -19.56
CA ALA A 2 -3.10 19.89 -18.25
C ALA A 2 -2.80 18.39 -18.37
N SER A 3 -1.77 17.93 -17.63
CA SER A 3 -1.51 16.52 -17.42
C SER A 3 -2.81 15.90 -16.87
N SER A 4 -3.46 15.05 -17.65
CA SER A 4 -4.46 14.14 -17.10
C SER A 4 -3.73 13.33 -16.04
N ASN A 5 -4.08 13.50 -14.77
CA ASN A 5 -3.46 12.78 -13.66
C ASN A 5 -3.48 11.29 -14.00
N ALA A 6 -2.30 10.73 -14.28
CA ALA A 6 -2.16 9.35 -14.68
C ALA A 6 -2.35 8.49 -13.42
N VAL A 7 -3.56 7.99 -13.22
CA VAL A 7 -3.95 7.20 -12.05
C VAL A 7 -3.55 5.75 -12.28
N VAL A 8 -2.88 5.15 -11.29
CA VAL A 8 -2.59 3.72 -11.24
C VAL A 8 -3.75 3.01 -10.55
N TYR A 9 -4.21 1.92 -11.16
CA TYR A 9 -5.26 1.04 -10.65
C TYR A 9 -4.71 -0.31 -10.26
N ARG A 10 -5.40 -0.95 -9.33
CA ARG A 10 -5.28 -2.35 -8.98
C ARG A 10 -6.49 -3.11 -9.54
N LEU A 11 -6.24 -4.15 -10.32
CA LEU A 11 -7.25 -5.09 -10.79
C LEU A 11 -7.10 -6.40 -10.02
N GLN A 12 -8.14 -6.81 -9.30
CA GLN A 12 -8.17 -8.00 -8.46
C GLN A 12 -9.16 -9.04 -8.98
N GLY A 13 -9.03 -10.28 -8.53
CA GLY A 13 -9.92 -11.38 -8.91
C GLY A 13 -9.60 -11.96 -10.29
N ILE A 14 -8.40 -11.68 -10.83
CA ILE A 14 -7.97 -12.21 -12.12
C ILE A 14 -7.84 -13.74 -11.98
N PRO A 15 -8.44 -14.55 -12.87
CA PRO A 15 -8.33 -16.00 -12.79
C PRO A 15 -6.87 -16.48 -12.91
N ASN A 16 -6.51 -17.56 -12.20
CA ASN A 16 -5.15 -18.12 -12.22
C ASN A 16 -4.65 -18.60 -13.58
N PHE A 17 -5.55 -18.87 -14.52
CA PHE A 17 -5.19 -19.26 -15.88
C PHE A 17 -4.56 -18.10 -16.66
N ALA A 18 -4.83 -16.85 -16.28
CA ALA A 18 -4.17 -15.69 -16.89
C ALA A 18 -2.70 -15.67 -16.48
N LYS A 19 -1.80 -15.82 -17.44
CA LYS A 19 -0.34 -15.84 -17.22
C LYS A 19 0.36 -14.62 -17.80
N THR A 20 -0.29 -13.93 -18.73
CA THR A 20 0.29 -12.83 -19.50
C THR A 20 -0.53 -11.55 -19.34
N PHE A 21 0.07 -10.42 -19.69
CA PHE A 21 -0.67 -9.14 -19.76
C PHE A 21 -1.77 -9.19 -20.83
N GLU A 22 -1.56 -9.93 -21.92
CA GLU A 22 -2.56 -10.13 -22.97
C GLU A 22 -3.80 -10.86 -22.45
N ASP A 23 -3.63 -11.85 -21.55
CA ASP A 23 -4.77 -12.50 -20.89
C ASP A 23 -5.61 -11.51 -20.08
N VAL A 24 -4.95 -10.60 -19.36
CA VAL A 24 -5.61 -9.55 -18.56
C VAL A 24 -6.35 -8.57 -19.47
N VAL A 25 -5.74 -8.16 -20.58
CA VAL A 25 -6.36 -7.29 -21.59
C VAL A 25 -7.60 -7.96 -22.18
N ASN A 26 -7.52 -9.25 -22.54
CA ASN A 26 -8.66 -10.00 -23.07
C ASN A 26 -9.80 -10.15 -22.06
N LEU A 27 -9.47 -10.34 -20.77
CA LEU A 27 -10.46 -10.35 -19.69
C LEU A 27 -11.17 -8.99 -19.54
N LEU A 28 -10.41 -7.90 -19.55
CA LEU A 28 -10.98 -6.55 -19.48
C LEU A 28 -11.86 -6.23 -20.70
N ARG A 29 -11.44 -6.63 -21.90
CA ARG A 29 -12.23 -6.45 -23.14
C ARG A 29 -13.57 -7.20 -23.06
N ARG A 30 -13.59 -8.39 -22.46
CA ARG A 30 -14.80 -9.20 -22.29
C ARG A 30 -15.73 -8.65 -21.20
N ASP A 31 -15.20 -8.42 -19.99
CA ASP A 31 -16.01 -8.15 -18.79
C ASP A 31 -16.25 -6.64 -18.55
N ARG A 32 -15.48 -5.77 -19.22
CA ARG A 32 -15.52 -4.30 -19.11
C ARG A 32 -15.33 -3.62 -20.47
N LYS A 33 -16.00 -4.12 -21.50
CA LYS A 33 -15.91 -3.61 -22.89
C LYS A 33 -16.00 -2.09 -23.02
N HIS A 34 -16.93 -1.45 -22.31
CA HIS A 34 -17.11 0.01 -22.30
C HIS A 34 -15.89 0.77 -21.78
N LEU A 35 -15.16 0.21 -20.81
CA LEU A 35 -13.96 0.79 -20.25
C LEU A 35 -12.78 0.63 -21.23
N TYR A 36 -12.67 -0.56 -21.84
CA TYR A 36 -11.64 -0.87 -22.83
C TYR A 36 -11.79 -0.05 -24.13
N ASP A 37 -13.01 0.06 -24.65
CA ASP A 37 -13.31 0.81 -25.87
C ASP A 37 -13.03 2.32 -25.70
N ALA A 38 -13.13 2.82 -24.46
CA ALA A 38 -12.85 4.22 -24.12
C ALA A 38 -11.38 4.48 -23.77
N TYR A 39 -10.67 3.48 -23.23
CA TYR A 39 -9.32 3.61 -22.72
C TYR A 39 -8.52 2.32 -22.88
N GLU A 40 -7.36 2.40 -23.53
CA GLU A 40 -6.44 1.26 -23.64
C GLU A 40 -5.64 1.11 -22.34
N PRO A 41 -5.77 -0.02 -21.63
CA PRO A 41 -5.02 -0.24 -20.40
C PRO A 41 -3.57 -0.64 -20.73
N GLU A 42 -2.62 0.02 -20.08
CA GLU A 42 -1.24 -0.44 -19.98
C GLU A 42 -1.12 -1.23 -18.66
N ILE A 43 -0.76 -2.51 -18.76
CA ILE A 43 -0.55 -3.39 -17.60
C ILE A 43 0.93 -3.35 -17.21
N PHE A 44 1.23 -3.19 -15.93
CA PHE A 44 2.60 -3.07 -15.43
C PHE A 44 3.02 -4.21 -14.51
N SER A 45 2.06 -4.92 -13.91
CA SER A 45 2.37 -6.14 -13.17
C SER A 45 1.22 -7.14 -13.22
N LEU A 46 1.56 -8.40 -13.00
CA LEU A 46 0.63 -9.50 -12.80
C LEU A 46 1.24 -10.44 -11.76
N ALA A 47 0.57 -10.61 -10.63
CA ALA A 47 1.11 -11.34 -9.49
C ALA A 47 0.05 -12.24 -8.87
N THR A 48 0.48 -13.35 -8.27
CA THR A 48 -0.41 -14.25 -7.53
C THR A 48 -0.87 -13.60 -6.23
N ASN A 49 -2.18 -13.50 -6.03
CA ASN A 49 -2.79 -12.90 -4.85
C ASN A 49 -2.53 -13.73 -3.60
N ILE A 50 -2.59 -13.11 -2.43
CA ILE A 50 -2.51 -13.79 -1.14
C ILE A 50 -3.93 -14.04 -0.63
N PRO A 51 -4.41 -15.30 -0.56
CA PRO A 51 -5.75 -15.58 -0.07
C PRO A 51 -5.89 -15.15 1.40
N HIS A 52 -6.94 -14.40 1.71
CA HIS A 52 -7.26 -14.03 3.10
C HIS A 52 -7.68 -15.25 3.96
N ALA A 53 -8.16 -16.33 3.32
CA ALA A 53 -8.62 -17.55 3.96
C ALA A 53 -8.08 -18.81 3.26
N ARG A 54 -7.79 -19.86 4.04
CA ARG A 54 -7.42 -21.17 3.51
C ARG A 54 -8.58 -21.76 2.70
N GLY A 55 -8.27 -22.37 1.56
CA GLY A 55 -9.24 -23.07 0.72
C GLY A 55 -9.95 -22.19 -0.33
N LEU A 56 -9.73 -20.88 -0.34
CA LEU A 56 -10.12 -20.05 -1.48
C LEU A 56 -9.17 -20.33 -2.65
N ALA A 57 -9.73 -20.44 -3.86
CA ALA A 57 -8.94 -20.53 -5.07
C ALA A 57 -8.03 -19.30 -5.15
N ALA A 58 -6.73 -19.54 -5.42
CA ALA A 58 -5.84 -18.42 -5.69
C ALA A 58 -6.41 -17.59 -6.85
N SER A 59 -6.23 -16.28 -6.78
CA SER A 59 -6.48 -15.37 -7.90
C SER A 59 -5.21 -14.60 -8.17
N LYS A 60 -5.22 -13.77 -9.20
CA LYS A 60 -4.16 -12.85 -9.54
C LYS A 60 -4.61 -11.41 -9.35
N VAL A 61 -3.62 -10.55 -9.18
CA VAL A 61 -3.75 -9.10 -9.10
C VAL A 61 -2.83 -8.47 -10.12
N ALA A 62 -3.29 -7.40 -10.77
CA ALA A 62 -2.50 -6.61 -11.71
C ALA A 62 -2.50 -5.14 -11.33
N THR A 63 -1.41 -4.43 -11.66
CA THR A 63 -1.39 -2.97 -11.67
C THR A 63 -1.50 -2.47 -13.11
N LEU A 64 -2.32 -1.45 -13.34
CA LEU A 64 -2.57 -0.92 -14.67
C LEU A 64 -2.87 0.57 -14.66
N MET A 65 -2.70 1.22 -15.81
CA MET A 65 -3.10 2.60 -16.03
C MET A 65 -3.89 2.67 -17.33
N PHE A 66 -4.86 3.57 -17.39
CA PHE A 66 -5.64 3.80 -18.60
C PHE A 66 -5.04 4.96 -19.38
N ASN A 67 -4.66 4.73 -20.63
CA ASN A 67 -4.21 5.78 -21.52
C ASN A 67 -5.44 6.46 -22.17
N PRO A 68 -5.62 7.78 -22.04
CA PRO A 68 -6.67 8.49 -22.77
C PRO A 68 -6.40 8.45 -24.28
N ARG A 69 -6.93 7.45 -24.97
CA ARG A 69 -6.98 7.38 -26.43
C ARG A 69 -8.39 7.71 -26.93
N HIS A 70 -8.84 8.97 -26.84
CA HIS A 70 -9.88 9.42 -27.79
C HIS A 70 -10.01 10.95 -27.94
N PRO A 71 -9.97 11.52 -29.16
CA PRO A 71 -10.18 12.94 -29.44
C PRO A 71 -11.62 13.47 -29.21
N THR A 72 -12.63 12.62 -28.98
CA THR A 72 -14.03 13.07 -28.80
C THR A 72 -14.33 13.61 -27.41
N ILE A 73 -13.46 13.43 -26.41
CA ILE A 73 -13.57 14.17 -25.14
C ILE A 73 -12.88 15.54 -25.30
N ARG A 74 -13.20 16.24 -26.40
CA ARG A 74 -12.95 17.68 -26.52
C ARG A 74 -14.10 18.38 -25.82
N ARG A 75 -13.76 19.16 -24.79
CA ARG A 75 -14.64 20.09 -24.07
C ARG A 75 -15.60 20.78 -25.05
N SER A 76 -16.89 20.48 -24.97
CA SER A 76 -17.92 21.27 -25.65
C SER A 76 -18.15 22.59 -24.89
N PRO A 77 -18.28 23.75 -25.56
CA PRO A 77 -18.58 25.02 -24.91
C PRO A 77 -20.00 25.03 -24.35
N ARG A 78 -20.16 25.70 -23.20
CA ARG A 78 -21.42 26.03 -22.53
C ARG A 78 -22.56 26.37 -23.50
N THR A 79 -23.56 25.49 -23.61
CA THR A 79 -24.94 25.88 -23.91
C THR A 79 -25.90 25.03 -23.10
N ALA A 80 -26.85 25.71 -22.47
CA ALA A 80 -27.85 25.18 -21.57
C ALA A 80 -28.75 24.13 -22.24
N ASN A 81 -29.22 23.19 -21.43
CA ASN A 81 -30.30 22.24 -21.71
C ASN A 81 -29.91 20.99 -22.54
N ALA A 82 -29.10 20.11 -21.93
CA ALA A 82 -29.17 18.67 -22.13
C ALA A 82 -28.50 17.98 -20.94
N GLU A 83 -29.30 17.44 -20.01
CA GLU A 83 -28.83 16.42 -19.08
C GLU A 83 -28.28 15.22 -19.88
N SER A 84 -27.19 14.61 -19.39
CA SER A 84 -26.58 13.33 -19.86
C SER A 84 -25.24 13.32 -20.62
N ILE A 85 -24.33 14.30 -20.48
CA ILE A 85 -22.94 14.10 -20.98
C ILE A 85 -21.88 14.56 -19.98
N LEU A 86 -21.25 13.55 -19.36
CA LEU A 86 -19.93 13.54 -18.71
C LEU A 86 -19.70 14.59 -17.64
N ASP A 87 -20.32 14.35 -16.48
CA ASP A 87 -19.86 14.92 -15.22
C ASP A 87 -18.49 14.31 -14.85
N THR A 88 -17.45 15.12 -14.97
CA THR A 88 -16.07 14.83 -14.57
C THR A 88 -15.87 14.64 -13.06
N THR A 89 -16.95 14.50 -12.28
CA THR A 89 -16.92 14.11 -10.86
C THR A 89 -17.07 12.60 -10.63
N LEU A 90 -17.45 11.82 -11.65
CA LEU A 90 -17.48 10.36 -11.55
C LEU A 90 -16.13 9.79 -11.97
N GLY A 91 -15.20 9.78 -11.01
CA GLY A 91 -14.04 8.92 -11.08
C GLY A 91 -14.43 7.43 -11.09
N PRO A 92 -13.46 6.51 -11.24
CA PRO A 92 -13.61 5.04 -11.22
C PRO A 92 -14.27 4.41 -9.98
N GLU A 93 -15.03 5.16 -9.19
CA GLU A 93 -15.65 4.73 -7.93
C GLU A 93 -16.97 3.98 -8.12
N GLN A 94 -17.06 3.12 -9.12
CA GLN A 94 -18.07 2.06 -9.10
C GLN A 94 -17.47 0.80 -8.46
N ILE A 95 -17.46 0.79 -7.13
CA ILE A 95 -17.51 -0.47 -6.37
C ILE A 95 -18.90 -1.06 -6.59
N LEU A 96 -19.07 -1.82 -7.66
CA LEU A 96 -20.28 -2.61 -7.91
C LEU A 96 -20.25 -3.84 -6.99
N LYS A 97 -20.93 -3.73 -5.84
CA LYS A 97 -21.29 -4.92 -5.04
C LYS A 97 -22.30 -5.75 -5.82
N VAL A 98 -21.87 -6.97 -6.14
CA VAL A 98 -22.64 -8.22 -6.25
C VAL A 98 -23.94 -8.14 -7.05
N VAL A 99 -23.87 -8.60 -8.31
CA VAL A 99 -25.04 -9.20 -8.95
C VAL A 99 -25.17 -10.62 -8.42
N ASN A 100 -26.32 -10.92 -7.83
CA ASN A 100 -26.73 -12.25 -7.39
C ASN A 100 -26.46 -13.31 -8.47
N GLY A 101 -25.61 -14.29 -8.16
CA GLY A 101 -25.66 -15.60 -8.82
C GLY A 101 -24.48 -16.03 -9.71
N VAL A 102 -23.40 -15.24 -9.85
CA VAL A 102 -22.20 -15.69 -10.59
C VAL A 102 -20.96 -15.59 -9.69
N ARG A 103 -20.29 -16.73 -9.47
CA ARG A 103 -18.93 -16.78 -8.91
C ARG A 103 -17.98 -16.04 -9.86
N ASP A 104 -17.04 -15.29 -9.29
CA ASP A 104 -15.90 -14.62 -9.93
C ASP A 104 -16.21 -13.28 -10.62
N GLY A 105 -15.80 -12.18 -9.97
CA GLY A 105 -15.86 -10.83 -10.53
C GLY A 105 -14.52 -10.11 -10.39
N LEU A 106 -14.10 -9.44 -11.45
CA LEU A 106 -12.95 -8.54 -11.45
C LEU A 106 -13.29 -7.26 -10.66
N VAL A 107 -12.42 -6.87 -9.74
CA VAL A 107 -12.54 -5.63 -8.95
C VAL A 107 -11.43 -4.68 -9.37
N LEU A 108 -11.80 -3.48 -9.82
CA LEU A 108 -10.87 -2.41 -10.14
C LEU A 108 -10.95 -1.36 -9.03
N ASP A 109 -9.83 -1.07 -8.38
CA ASP A 109 -9.74 -0.04 -7.34
C ASP A 109 -8.48 0.82 -7.51
N LYS A 110 -8.51 2.03 -6.96
CA LYS A 110 -7.36 2.96 -6.93
C LYS A 110 -6.77 3.09 -5.54
N ASP A 111 -7.37 2.52 -4.50
CA ASP A 111 -7.02 2.84 -3.12
C ASP A 111 -5.95 1.89 -2.54
N PHE A 112 -5.78 0.71 -3.14
CA PHE A 112 -4.75 -0.26 -2.75
C PHE A 112 -4.84 -0.73 -1.29
N LEU A 113 -6.04 -0.73 -0.70
CA LEU A 113 -6.25 -1.20 0.67
C LEU A 113 -5.98 -2.70 0.81
N GLY A 114 -5.37 -3.10 1.92
CA GLY A 114 -4.92 -4.47 2.19
C GLY A 114 -3.56 -4.78 1.56
N LEU A 115 -3.23 -6.07 1.49
CA LEU A 115 -2.00 -6.54 0.83
C LEU A 115 -2.18 -6.58 -0.68
N THR A 116 -1.22 -6.03 -1.41
CA THR A 116 -1.15 -6.06 -2.87
C THR A 116 0.20 -6.62 -3.31
N PRO A 117 0.26 -7.85 -3.85
CA PRO A 117 1.47 -8.34 -4.50
C PRO A 117 1.81 -7.52 -5.74
N LEU A 118 3.05 -7.08 -5.84
CA LEU A 118 3.53 -6.23 -6.94
C LEU A 118 4.23 -7.03 -8.04
N ASN A 119 4.77 -8.20 -7.71
CA ASN A 119 5.42 -9.11 -8.64
C ASN A 119 5.04 -10.57 -8.34
N ASP A 120 5.03 -11.41 -9.37
CA ASP A 120 5.11 -12.86 -9.18
C ASP A 120 6.59 -13.21 -8.96
N ALA A 121 6.87 -14.00 -7.94
CA ALA A 121 8.23 -14.52 -7.75
C ALA A 121 8.53 -15.58 -8.82
N ALA A 122 9.78 -15.67 -9.28
CA ALA A 122 10.21 -16.59 -10.33
C ALA A 122 9.85 -18.07 -10.05
N GLU A 123 9.79 -18.89 -11.11
CA GLU A 123 9.57 -20.34 -11.01
C GLU A 123 10.64 -21.00 -10.11
N GLY A 124 10.20 -21.51 -8.94
CA GLY A 124 11.06 -21.89 -7.80
C GLY A 124 10.57 -21.30 -6.46
N GLY A 125 9.84 -20.19 -6.54
CA GLY A 125 9.23 -19.47 -5.42
C GLY A 125 10.17 -18.43 -4.79
N HIS A 126 9.61 -17.35 -4.24
CA HIS A 126 10.40 -16.37 -3.48
C HIS A 126 11.00 -16.97 -2.21
N GLU A 127 12.17 -16.50 -1.83
CA GLU A 127 12.83 -16.82 -0.56
C GLU A 127 12.45 -15.81 0.52
N HIS A 128 12.19 -14.56 0.14
CA HIS A 128 11.95 -13.45 1.08
C HIS A 128 10.67 -12.68 0.71
N ASP A 129 9.99 -12.18 1.74
CA ASP A 129 8.85 -11.27 1.60
C ASP A 129 9.27 -9.85 1.99
N PHE A 130 9.03 -8.90 1.09
CA PHE A 130 9.22 -7.47 1.33
C PHE A 130 7.86 -6.81 1.49
N ILE A 131 7.58 -6.18 2.64
CA ILE A 131 6.29 -5.53 2.90
C ILE A 131 6.49 -4.03 3.02
N ALA A 132 5.96 -3.29 2.04
CA ALA A 132 6.02 -1.84 2.00
C ALA A 132 4.81 -1.19 2.67
N ILE A 133 5.04 -0.28 3.61
CA ILE A 133 4.02 0.38 4.42
C ILE A 133 4.13 1.90 4.25
N SER A 134 3.08 2.50 3.70
CA SER A 134 2.99 3.94 3.42
C SER A 134 2.61 4.76 4.66
N GLY A 135 2.69 6.09 4.58
CA GLY A 135 2.43 7.01 5.69
C GLY A 135 0.99 7.54 5.76
N ILE A 136 0.73 8.40 6.74
CA ILE A 136 -0.58 9.06 6.91
C ILE A 136 -0.88 10.00 5.73
N GLY A 137 -2.15 10.11 5.34
CA GLY A 137 -2.58 11.00 4.26
C GLY A 137 -2.01 10.65 2.88
N SER A 138 -1.29 9.53 2.76
CA SER A 138 -0.57 9.16 1.55
C SER A 138 -1.27 8.01 0.82
N HIS A 139 -1.17 8.01 -0.51
CA HIS A 139 -1.65 6.93 -1.35
C HIS A 139 -0.68 5.74 -1.26
N PRO A 140 -1.12 4.50 -0.98
CA PRO A 140 -0.20 3.38 -0.78
C PRO A 140 0.76 3.15 -1.95
N PHE A 141 0.25 3.09 -3.19
CA PHE A 141 1.10 2.94 -4.38
C PHE A 141 1.94 4.20 -4.67
N GLY A 142 1.29 5.38 -4.72
CA GLY A 142 1.92 6.65 -5.05
C GLY A 142 3.04 7.08 -4.12
N SER A 143 3.05 6.65 -2.86
CA SER A 143 4.11 6.94 -1.87
C SER A 143 5.48 6.42 -2.30
N TRP A 144 5.51 5.44 -3.19
CA TRP A 144 6.73 4.79 -3.67
C TRP A 144 7.05 5.17 -5.12
N GLN A 145 6.34 6.14 -5.68
CA GLN A 145 6.60 6.69 -7.01
C GLN A 145 7.41 7.99 -6.91
N ALA A 146 8.14 8.30 -7.97
CA ALA A 146 8.80 9.59 -8.07
C ALA A 146 7.76 10.74 -8.00
N HIS A 147 8.13 11.83 -7.33
CA HIS A 147 7.32 13.05 -7.30
C HIS A 147 7.31 13.72 -8.68
N GLY A 148 6.14 14.20 -9.10
CA GLY A 148 5.95 14.72 -10.47
C GLY A 148 6.18 13.67 -11.57
N GLY A 149 6.14 14.12 -12.82
CA GLY A 149 6.54 13.32 -13.99
C GLY A 149 5.68 12.09 -14.29
N ASP A 150 6.31 11.13 -14.97
CA ASP A 150 5.71 9.88 -15.42
C ASP A 150 5.40 8.95 -14.24
N LYS A 151 4.12 8.58 -14.10
CA LYS A 151 3.63 7.68 -13.05
C LYS A 151 3.65 6.21 -13.46
N ARG A 152 4.31 5.87 -14.56
CA ARG A 152 4.47 4.47 -14.97
C ARG A 152 5.50 3.73 -14.15
N PHE A 153 6.55 4.38 -13.64
CA PHE A 153 7.59 3.71 -12.86
C PHE A 153 7.32 3.75 -11.34
N MET A 154 7.59 2.66 -10.65
CA MET A 154 7.54 2.52 -9.20
C MET A 154 8.62 1.54 -8.74
N TRP A 155 9.63 2.01 -8.01
CA TRP A 155 10.87 1.26 -7.79
C TRP A 155 10.69 -0.06 -7.04
N LEU A 156 9.73 -0.16 -6.12
CA LEU A 156 9.44 -1.42 -5.41
C LEU A 156 8.85 -2.49 -6.34
N ARG A 157 8.12 -2.08 -7.39
CA ARG A 157 7.55 -2.99 -8.39
C ARG A 157 8.57 -3.30 -9.50
N ASP A 158 9.29 -2.28 -9.95
CA ASP A 158 10.04 -2.34 -11.22
C ASP A 158 11.55 -2.57 -11.07
N ALA A 159 12.16 -2.16 -9.95
CA ALA A 159 13.61 -2.24 -9.76
C ALA A 159 14.01 -3.21 -8.65
N LEU A 160 13.26 -3.23 -7.54
CA LEU A 160 13.57 -4.09 -6.40
C LEU A 160 13.52 -5.58 -6.77
N PRO A 161 12.50 -6.10 -7.47
CA PRO A 161 12.47 -7.52 -7.85
C PRO A 161 13.54 -7.89 -8.87
N THR A 162 13.97 -6.95 -9.73
CA THR A 162 15.08 -7.18 -10.67
C THR A 162 16.43 -7.27 -9.95
N THR A 163 16.61 -6.45 -8.92
CA THR A 163 17.84 -6.44 -8.10
C THR A 163 17.89 -7.64 -7.16
N PHE A 164 16.73 -8.07 -6.64
CA PHE A 164 16.59 -9.23 -5.75
C PHE A 164 15.54 -10.22 -6.31
N PRO A 165 15.91 -11.08 -7.27
CA PRO A 165 14.97 -11.93 -8.05
C PRO A 165 14.14 -12.92 -7.22
N PHE A 166 14.62 -13.32 -6.04
CA PHE A 166 13.92 -14.25 -5.16
C PHE A 166 13.07 -13.55 -4.09
N THR A 167 12.64 -12.32 -4.36
CA THR A 167 11.79 -11.54 -3.43
C THR A 167 10.38 -11.41 -3.97
N ARG A 168 9.39 -11.55 -3.07
CA ARG A 168 8.03 -11.10 -3.33
C ARG A 168 7.83 -9.77 -2.64
N VAL A 169 7.41 -8.78 -3.39
CA VAL A 169 7.15 -7.44 -2.88
C VAL A 169 5.65 -7.25 -2.72
N LEU A 170 5.25 -6.90 -1.51
CA LEU A 170 3.88 -6.68 -1.08
C LEU A 170 3.73 -5.23 -0.66
N LEU A 171 2.75 -4.55 -1.22
CA LEU A 171 2.32 -3.25 -0.73
C LEU A 171 1.21 -3.45 0.31
N TYR A 172 1.34 -2.83 1.48
CA TYR A 172 0.28 -2.78 2.48
C TYR A 172 -0.38 -1.39 2.50
N GLY A 173 -1.64 -1.34 2.07
CA GLY A 173 -2.49 -0.17 2.22
C GLY A 173 -3.42 -0.29 3.42
N TYR A 174 -3.55 0.79 4.17
CA TYR A 174 -4.54 0.94 5.23
C TYR A 174 -5.25 2.29 5.05
N LYS A 175 -6.33 2.53 5.79
CA LYS A 175 -7.06 3.79 5.68
C LYS A 175 -6.18 4.94 6.19
N THR A 176 -5.71 5.76 5.27
CA THR A 176 -4.82 6.90 5.52
C THR A 176 -5.51 8.25 5.36
N GLU A 177 -6.79 8.28 4.95
CA GLU A 177 -7.58 9.49 4.70
C GLU A 177 -7.66 10.40 5.93
N LEU A 178 -7.29 11.67 5.75
CA LEU A 178 -7.38 12.71 6.77
C LEU A 178 -8.62 13.60 6.59
N GLN A 179 -8.94 13.97 5.36
CA GLN A 179 -10.12 14.78 5.04
C GLN A 179 -11.37 13.90 5.03
N ASN A 180 -12.46 14.36 5.67
CA ASN A 180 -13.76 13.69 5.73
C ASN A 180 -13.75 12.23 6.25
N SER A 181 -12.63 11.76 6.81
CA SER A 181 -12.53 10.45 7.44
C SER A 181 -13.55 10.30 8.57
N LYS A 182 -14.15 9.13 8.66
CA LYS A 182 -14.98 8.71 9.81
C LYS A 182 -14.27 7.67 10.67
N SER A 183 -12.99 7.41 10.37
CA SER A 183 -12.19 6.46 11.12
C SER A 183 -11.87 7.02 12.51
N PHE A 184 -11.97 6.18 13.52
CA PHE A 184 -11.54 6.47 14.90
C PHE A 184 -10.37 5.56 15.29
N GLN A 185 -9.77 4.86 14.31
CA GLN A 185 -8.67 3.93 14.54
C GLN A 185 -7.46 4.66 15.11
N ARG A 186 -6.88 4.10 16.16
CA ARG A 186 -5.61 4.53 16.71
C ARG A 186 -4.47 3.70 16.13
N ILE A 187 -3.24 4.13 16.35
CA ILE A 187 -2.03 3.40 15.91
C ILE A 187 -2.06 1.93 16.35
N PRO A 188 -2.42 1.58 17.62
CA PRO A 188 -2.55 0.19 18.03
C PRO A 188 -3.60 -0.61 17.26
N ASP A 189 -4.69 0.01 16.79
CA ASP A 189 -5.75 -0.67 16.04
C ASP A 189 -5.29 -0.96 14.60
N ILE A 190 -4.57 -0.03 14.00
CA ILE A 190 -3.96 -0.20 12.67
C ILE A 190 -2.87 -1.28 12.76
N ALA A 191 -2.05 -1.27 13.80
CA ALA A 191 -1.03 -2.27 14.06
C ALA A 191 -1.62 -3.69 14.21
N ARG A 192 -2.73 -3.86 14.94
CA ARG A 192 -3.43 -5.17 15.03
C ARG A 192 -3.94 -5.66 13.68
N THR A 193 -4.42 -4.72 12.85
CA THR A 193 -4.84 -5.03 11.49
C THR A 193 -3.65 -5.52 10.65
N LEU A 194 -2.50 -4.84 10.73
CA LEU A 194 -1.26 -5.29 10.09
C LEU A 194 -0.82 -6.68 10.58
N ILE A 195 -0.89 -6.95 11.89
CA ILE A 195 -0.60 -8.28 12.45
C ILE A 195 -1.48 -9.36 11.83
N THR A 196 -2.78 -9.09 11.67
CA THR A 196 -3.73 -10.03 11.05
C THR A 196 -3.31 -10.33 9.60
N PHE A 197 -2.84 -9.33 8.85
CA PHE A 197 -2.32 -9.55 7.49
C PHE A 197 -1.03 -10.38 7.47
N ILE A 198 -0.09 -10.12 8.37
CA ILE A 198 1.14 -10.92 8.53
C ILE A 198 0.79 -12.37 8.88
N GLU A 199 -0.22 -12.57 9.73
CA GLU A 199 -0.72 -13.90 10.08
C GLU A 199 -1.32 -14.62 8.86
N SER A 200 -2.19 -13.94 8.09
CA SER A 200 -2.76 -14.49 6.85
C SER A 200 -1.66 -14.87 5.85
N LEU A 201 -0.65 -14.01 5.68
CA LEU A 201 0.50 -14.28 4.83
C LEU A 201 1.23 -15.55 5.27
N SER A 202 1.52 -15.64 6.56
CA SER A 202 2.16 -16.80 7.18
C SER A 202 1.36 -18.11 7.02
N ARG A 203 0.02 -18.04 7.00
CA ARG A 203 -0.86 -19.21 6.84
C ARG A 203 -1.08 -19.62 5.39
N SER A 204 -0.78 -18.73 4.43
CA SER A 204 -0.94 -18.94 2.99
C SER A 204 0.19 -19.75 2.35
N SER A 205 1.31 -19.92 3.05
CA SER A 205 2.44 -20.73 2.58
C SER A 205 2.92 -21.68 3.67
N GLU A 206 3.25 -22.91 3.29
CA GLU A 206 3.89 -23.87 4.18
C GLU A 206 5.36 -23.52 4.45
N ARG A 207 5.99 -22.79 3.52
CA ARG A 207 7.36 -22.30 3.69
C ARG A 207 7.38 -21.11 4.64
N GLN A 208 8.22 -21.18 5.65
CA GLN A 208 8.56 -20.02 6.47
C GLN A 208 9.53 -19.14 5.68
N ARG A 209 9.07 -17.96 5.25
CA ARG A 209 9.87 -17.01 4.48
C ARG A 209 10.21 -15.82 5.37
N PRO A 210 11.48 -15.39 5.42
CA PRO A 210 11.84 -14.21 6.18
C PRO A 210 11.18 -12.95 5.61
N ILE A 211 10.77 -12.05 6.50
CA ILE A 211 10.04 -10.82 6.18
C ILE A 211 10.95 -9.63 6.45
N VAL A 212 11.10 -8.77 5.45
CA VAL A 212 11.74 -7.46 5.55
C VAL A 212 10.68 -6.39 5.32
N PHE A 213 10.58 -5.42 6.22
CA PHE A 213 9.67 -4.31 6.04
C PHE A 213 10.36 -3.10 5.39
N ILE A 214 9.59 -2.34 4.62
CA ILE A 214 9.98 -1.03 4.12
C ILE A 214 8.89 -0.05 4.56
N ALA A 215 9.14 0.77 5.56
CA ALA A 215 8.10 1.58 6.17
C ALA A 215 8.44 3.07 6.12
N HIS A 216 7.46 3.88 5.73
CA HIS A 216 7.61 5.33 5.57
C HIS A 216 6.70 6.11 6.53
N SER A 217 7.25 7.15 7.16
CA SER A 217 6.50 8.09 8.03
C SER A 217 5.67 7.35 9.09
N LEU A 218 4.36 7.65 9.24
CA LEU A 218 3.47 6.96 10.18
C LEU A 218 3.48 5.43 10.02
N GLY A 219 3.68 4.92 8.80
CA GLY A 219 3.77 3.49 8.54
C GLY A 219 4.88 2.81 9.35
N GLY A 220 5.95 3.54 9.65
CA GLY A 220 7.02 3.07 10.54
C GLY A 220 6.57 2.95 11.99
N ILE A 221 5.84 3.93 12.52
CA ILE A 221 5.29 3.89 13.88
C ILE A 221 4.28 2.74 14.02
N VAL A 222 3.41 2.55 13.02
CA VAL A 222 2.46 1.43 12.96
C VAL A 222 3.21 0.08 12.99
N LEU A 223 4.31 -0.03 12.24
CA LEU A 223 5.13 -1.24 12.23
C LEU A 223 5.81 -1.48 13.59
N GLN A 224 6.39 -0.45 14.21
CA GLN A 224 7.01 -0.58 15.53
C GLN A 224 6.00 -1.07 16.58
N GLU A 225 4.82 -0.46 16.61
CA GLU A 225 3.72 -0.87 17.49
C GLU A 225 3.32 -2.33 17.23
N ALA A 226 3.19 -2.74 15.96
CA ALA A 226 2.87 -4.12 15.61
C ALA A 226 3.94 -5.11 16.09
N LEU A 227 5.22 -4.79 15.91
CA LEU A 227 6.34 -5.64 16.34
C LEU A 227 6.42 -5.71 17.87
N VAL A 228 6.19 -4.61 18.59
CA VAL A 228 6.11 -4.61 20.07
C VAL A 228 4.92 -5.47 20.54
N GLN A 229 3.74 -5.35 19.92
CA GLN A 229 2.59 -6.19 20.25
C GLN A 229 2.86 -7.68 20.03
N LEU A 230 3.60 -8.05 18.98
CA LEU A 230 4.00 -9.45 18.74
C LEU A 230 4.94 -10.02 19.81
N THR A 231 5.59 -9.17 20.62
CA THR A 231 6.43 -9.62 21.75
C THR A 231 5.61 -9.95 22.99
N HIS A 232 4.32 -9.58 23.03
CA HIS A 232 3.48 -9.79 24.20
C HIS A 232 2.83 -11.16 24.15
N THR A 233 3.33 -12.10 24.96
CA THR A 233 2.65 -13.36 25.23
C THR A 233 1.47 -13.07 26.18
N ILE A 234 0.27 -12.89 25.64
CA ILE A 234 -0.92 -12.84 26.48
C ILE A 234 -1.33 -14.29 26.75
N SER A 235 -1.32 -14.70 28.03
CA SER A 235 -1.59 -16.06 28.53
C SER A 235 -2.96 -16.66 28.16
N HIS A 236 -3.82 -15.91 27.45
CA HIS A 236 -5.15 -16.33 27.01
C HIS A 236 -5.45 -16.00 25.53
N VAL A 237 -4.47 -15.49 24.78
CA VAL A 237 -4.58 -15.21 23.34
C VAL A 237 -3.54 -16.07 22.62
N LYS A 238 -3.88 -16.50 21.41
CA LYS A 238 -2.99 -17.26 20.51
C LYS A 238 -1.59 -16.65 20.53
N ASP A 239 -0.57 -17.47 20.80
CA ASP A 239 0.83 -17.04 20.71
C ASP A 239 1.15 -16.67 19.25
N LEU A 240 1.51 -15.39 19.04
CA LEU A 240 1.91 -14.84 17.75
C LEU A 240 3.42 -14.58 17.67
N GLY A 241 4.20 -14.97 18.69
CA GLY A 241 5.65 -14.79 18.72
C GLY A 241 6.37 -15.44 17.53
N TYR A 242 5.84 -16.55 17.01
CA TYR A 242 6.36 -17.21 15.80
C TYR A 242 6.31 -16.30 14.54
N LEU A 243 5.43 -15.28 14.50
CA LEU A 243 5.44 -14.30 13.42
C LEU A 243 6.65 -13.38 13.53
N LEU A 244 7.07 -13.04 14.75
CA LEU A 244 8.25 -12.21 15.01
C LEU A 244 9.54 -12.92 14.62
N GLU A 245 9.62 -14.24 14.76
CA GLU A 245 10.75 -15.05 14.29
C GLU A 245 10.98 -14.91 12.78
N LYS A 246 9.91 -14.73 12.01
CA LYS A 246 9.99 -14.51 10.56
C LYS A 246 10.49 -13.12 10.19
N VAL A 247 10.35 -12.14 11.07
CA VAL A 247 10.79 -10.76 10.78
C VAL A 247 12.31 -10.70 10.90
N VAL A 248 12.99 -10.36 9.81
CA VAL A 248 14.44 -10.11 9.81
C VAL A 248 14.73 -8.69 10.31
N GLY A 249 13.91 -7.74 9.88
CA GLY A 249 14.21 -6.33 10.08
C GLY A 249 13.31 -5.40 9.28
N ALA A 250 13.66 -4.11 9.30
CA ALA A 250 12.97 -3.07 8.56
C ALA A 250 13.91 -1.96 8.06
N ILE A 251 13.53 -1.36 6.94
CA ILE A 251 14.08 -0.10 6.44
C ILE A 251 13.05 0.99 6.67
N PHE A 252 13.41 1.99 7.46
CA PHE A 252 12.54 3.08 7.87
C PHE A 252 12.90 4.37 7.13
N PHE A 253 11.90 5.04 6.56
CA PHE A 253 12.06 6.31 5.86
C PHE A 253 11.27 7.42 6.56
N GLY A 254 11.97 8.44 7.08
CA GLY A 254 11.32 9.63 7.65
C GLY A 254 10.32 9.34 8.77
N VAL A 255 10.59 8.31 9.58
CA VAL A 255 9.69 7.88 10.66
C VAL A 255 9.82 8.83 11.85
N PRO A 256 8.73 9.47 12.30
CA PRO A 256 8.78 10.52 13.32
C PRO A 256 8.86 9.92 14.74
N ASN A 257 9.91 9.15 15.05
CA ASN A 257 10.09 8.53 16.37
C ASN A 257 10.17 9.56 17.51
N GLN A 258 10.67 10.76 17.21
CA GLN A 258 10.74 11.89 18.15
C GLN A 258 9.58 12.88 17.95
N GLY A 259 8.60 12.50 17.13
CA GLY A 259 7.48 13.32 16.71
C GLY A 259 7.78 14.17 15.47
N MET A 260 6.74 14.82 14.96
CA MET A 260 6.82 15.76 13.84
C MET A 260 5.85 16.93 14.03
N ALA A 261 6.09 18.03 13.33
CA ALA A 261 5.13 19.14 13.24
C ALA A 261 3.79 18.63 12.69
N ILE A 262 2.70 18.87 13.41
CA ILE A 262 1.37 18.31 13.10
C ILE A 262 0.36 19.36 12.65
N GLU A 263 0.71 20.64 12.64
CA GLU A 263 -0.20 21.75 12.38
C GLU A 263 -0.89 21.60 11.02
N HIS A 264 -0.11 21.21 10.00
CA HIS A 264 -0.65 20.95 8.67
C HIS A 264 -1.58 19.73 8.66
N LEU A 265 -1.23 18.64 9.33
CA LEU A 265 -2.07 17.44 9.42
C LEU A 265 -3.37 17.72 10.17
N LEU A 266 -3.31 18.51 11.25
CA LEU A 266 -4.47 18.97 12.00
C LEU A 266 -5.39 19.82 11.14
N SER A 267 -4.84 20.70 10.30
CA SER A 267 -5.63 21.52 9.38
C SER A 267 -6.38 20.69 8.34
N LEU A 268 -5.81 19.56 7.90
CA LEU A 268 -6.46 18.62 6.98
C LEU A 268 -7.50 17.74 7.67
N ALA A 269 -7.41 17.59 8.99
CA ALA A 269 -8.24 16.72 9.80
C ALA A 269 -9.34 17.49 10.57
N ASP A 270 -9.80 18.64 10.07
CA ASP A 270 -10.77 19.55 10.68
C ASP A 270 -11.90 18.85 11.48
N ARG A 271 -11.75 18.78 12.82
CA ARG A 271 -12.64 18.08 13.79
C ARG A 271 -12.91 16.58 13.52
N ASN A 272 -12.03 15.92 12.77
CA ASN A 272 -12.14 14.53 12.40
C ASN A 272 -11.80 13.58 13.58
N PRO A 273 -12.48 12.43 13.74
CA PRO A 273 -12.12 11.40 14.73
C PRO A 273 -10.66 10.91 14.70
N ASN A 274 -9.91 11.11 13.61
CA ASN A 274 -8.47 10.82 13.53
C ASN A 274 -7.57 11.78 14.33
N HIS A 275 -8.10 12.82 14.97
CA HIS A 275 -7.33 13.84 15.71
C HIS A 275 -6.35 13.21 16.71
N ARG A 276 -6.79 12.21 17.49
CA ARG A 276 -5.95 11.53 18.49
C ARG A 276 -4.74 10.83 17.87
N LEU A 277 -4.90 10.20 16.71
CA LEU A 277 -3.80 9.55 16.02
C LEU A 277 -2.76 10.59 15.56
N ILE A 278 -3.20 11.78 15.15
CA ILE A 278 -2.29 12.88 14.80
C ILE A 278 -1.61 13.42 16.06
N GLU A 279 -2.31 13.54 17.18
CA GLU A 279 -1.70 13.95 18.45
C GLU A 279 -0.67 12.93 18.97
N ASP A 280 -0.86 11.64 18.70
CA ASP A 280 0.09 10.59 19.10
C ASP A 280 1.45 10.73 18.39
N ILE A 281 1.53 11.43 17.25
CA ILE A 281 2.80 11.63 16.51
C ILE A 281 3.42 13.02 16.70
N LYS A 282 2.92 13.83 17.64
CA LYS A 282 3.53 15.12 17.97
C LYS A 282 4.82 14.94 18.78
N PRO A 283 5.72 15.94 18.81
CA PRO A 283 6.89 15.90 19.67
C PRO A 283 6.52 15.73 21.14
N HIS A 284 7.26 14.89 21.87
CA HIS A 284 7.01 14.57 23.29
C HIS A 284 5.60 14.03 23.57
N SER A 285 5.01 13.30 22.61
CA SER A 285 3.79 12.57 22.89
C SER A 285 4.10 11.42 23.86
N ARG A 286 3.21 11.21 24.84
CA ARG A 286 3.32 10.05 25.74
C ARG A 286 3.36 8.72 25.00
N TYR A 287 2.76 8.67 23.82
CA TYR A 287 2.71 7.48 23.00
C TYR A 287 4.09 7.13 22.43
N LEU A 288 4.80 8.10 21.83
CA LEU A 288 6.14 7.88 21.29
C LEU A 288 7.17 7.65 22.39
N ASP A 289 7.07 8.42 23.49
CA ASP A 289 7.95 8.26 24.67
C ASP A 289 7.83 6.85 25.29
N TYR A 290 6.67 6.20 25.13
CA TYR A 290 6.46 4.82 25.55
C TYR A 290 6.90 3.80 24.48
N LEU A 291 6.50 4.00 23.22
CA LEU A 291 6.71 3.03 22.15
C LEU A 291 8.19 2.88 21.78
N GLY A 292 8.94 3.98 21.67
CA GLY A 292 10.35 3.97 21.25
C GLY A 292 11.22 3.04 22.12
N PRO A 293 11.28 3.25 23.44
CA PRO A 293 12.06 2.39 24.33
C PRO A 293 11.62 0.93 24.32
N GLN A 294 10.31 0.66 24.22
CA GLN A 294 9.80 -0.71 24.12
C GLN A 294 10.28 -1.39 22.83
N PHE A 295 10.24 -0.67 21.71
CA PHE A 295 10.72 -1.16 20.43
C PHE A 295 12.22 -1.48 20.47
N GLU A 296 13.05 -0.56 20.95
CA GLU A 296 14.50 -0.77 21.02
C GLU A 296 14.86 -1.94 21.96
N GLN A 297 14.25 -1.99 23.14
CA GLN A 297 14.53 -3.04 24.12
C GLN A 297 14.12 -4.43 23.64
N LYS A 298 12.89 -4.55 23.11
CA LYS A 298 12.29 -5.86 22.79
C LYS A 298 12.73 -6.41 21.43
N LEU A 299 13.22 -5.56 20.52
CA LEU A 299 13.56 -5.94 19.15
C LEU A 299 15.07 -5.80 18.85
N SER A 300 15.92 -5.73 19.88
CA SER A 300 17.38 -5.59 19.76
C SER A 300 18.06 -6.66 18.89
N GLY A 301 17.48 -7.86 18.77
CA GLY A 301 17.98 -8.93 17.89
C GLY A 301 17.61 -8.82 16.41
N LYS A 302 16.97 -7.72 15.97
CA LYS A 302 16.52 -7.50 14.59
C LYS A 302 17.34 -6.40 13.91
N ILE A 303 17.36 -6.38 12.57
CA ILE A 303 18.15 -5.40 11.81
C ILE A 303 17.26 -4.21 11.41
N PHE A 304 17.60 -3.01 11.87
CA PHE A 304 16.87 -1.79 11.50
C PHE A 304 17.78 -0.77 10.83
N LEU A 305 17.37 -0.33 9.64
CA LEU A 305 18.04 0.72 8.87
C LEU A 305 17.16 1.97 8.84
N TRP A 306 17.74 3.11 9.16
CA TRP A 306 17.02 4.39 9.21
C TRP A 306 17.52 5.32 8.11
N GLY A 307 16.62 5.79 7.26
CA GLY A 307 16.82 6.83 6.27
C GLY A 307 16.04 8.08 6.64
N TYR A 308 16.73 9.21 6.81
CA TYR A 308 16.14 10.51 7.11
C TYR A 308 16.71 11.58 6.18
N GLU A 309 15.89 12.58 5.87
CA GLU A 309 16.33 13.75 5.10
C GLU A 309 17.06 14.73 6.03
N THR A 310 18.28 15.13 5.66
CA THR A 310 19.17 15.95 6.50
C THR A 310 19.28 17.41 6.04
N ARG A 311 18.54 17.81 5.00
CA ARG A 311 18.53 19.18 4.46
C ARG A 311 17.11 19.61 4.09
N GLU A 312 16.77 20.87 4.36
CA GLU A 312 15.53 21.46 3.84
C GLU A 312 15.53 21.44 2.32
N SER A 313 14.63 20.65 1.73
CA SER A 313 14.47 20.57 0.29
C SER A 313 13.57 21.70 -0.21
N ARG A 314 14.17 22.72 -0.81
CA ARG A 314 13.50 23.54 -1.83
C ARG A 314 13.65 22.78 -3.15
N ILE A 315 12.81 21.77 -3.38
CA ILE A 315 12.84 20.79 -4.50
C ILE A 315 13.34 21.42 -5.83
N PRO A 316 14.21 20.78 -6.66
CA PRO A 316 14.38 19.33 -6.84
C PRO A 316 15.84 18.79 -6.79
N VAL A 317 15.91 17.45 -6.77
CA VAL A 317 17.05 16.55 -7.06
C VAL A 317 17.85 16.05 -5.84
N VAL A 318 17.59 14.77 -5.55
CA VAL A 318 18.36 13.80 -4.74
C VAL A 318 18.74 14.27 -3.33
N SER A 319 17.86 13.97 -2.39
CA SER A 319 18.18 13.98 -0.97
C SER A 319 19.22 12.87 -0.69
N LEU A 320 20.34 13.26 -0.09
CA LEU A 320 21.36 12.33 0.39
C LEU A 320 20.73 11.43 1.47
N LEU A 321 20.48 10.16 1.16
CA LEU A 321 19.94 9.20 2.12
C LEU A 321 21.09 8.71 3.01
N LEU A 322 21.15 9.20 4.25
CA LEU A 322 22.03 8.62 5.26
C LEU A 322 21.34 7.35 5.78
N ILE A 323 21.93 6.19 5.48
CA ILE A 323 21.50 4.91 6.06
C ILE A 323 22.28 4.76 7.37
N HIS A 324 21.61 5.01 8.50
CA HIS A 324 22.19 4.65 9.80
C HIS A 324 21.78 3.22 10.15
N GLN A 325 22.76 2.33 10.28
CA GLN A 325 22.55 1.01 10.88
C GLN A 325 22.71 1.18 12.39
N CYS A 326 21.64 0.95 13.15
CA CYS A 326 21.77 0.75 14.59
C CYS A 326 22.08 -0.71 14.83
N SER A 327 23.35 -1.02 15.03
CA SER A 327 23.78 -2.29 15.63
C SER A 327 23.70 -2.09 17.14
N HIS A 328 22.76 -2.76 17.81
CA HIS A 328 22.69 -2.79 19.27
C HIS A 328 23.24 -4.11 19.80
#